data_AF-A0A7C2L8U3-F1
#
_entry.id   AF-A0A7C2L8U3-F1
#
_cell.length_a   1.000
_cell.length_b   1.000
_cell.length_c   1.000
_cell.angle_alpha   90.00
_cell.angle_beta   90.00
_cell.angle_gamma   90.00
#
_symmetry.space_group_name_H-M   'P 1'
#
loop_
_entity.id
_entity.type
_entity.pdbx_description
1 polymer ?
#
loop_
_entity_poly.entity_id
_entity_poly.type
_entity_poly.pdbx_seq_one_letter_code
_entity_poly.pdbx_strand_id
1 'polypeptide(L)'
;MGEQVGVDELYNALLRYYRGSTIWGDPRAKLESDIAKLVEKGFTREEAIKKLFEEKIGDYRVIAERRAAAPPALEGAKLVYKGERVGIVYVETDPFYDSLPRLGRVLDEVEERFGEVIAVVPNVGFVTASVFLGTSFQGVKGVAVVFRLRRSEPEQQGEHAGGQH
;
A
#
# COMPACT_ATOMS: atom_id res chain seq x y z
N MET A 1 16.27 2.24 15.48
CA MET A 1 15.18 2.05 16.46
C MET A 1 14.01 1.50 15.67
N GLY A 2 13.61 0.25 15.91
CA GLY A 2 12.52 -0.39 15.15
C GLY A 2 11.21 0.32 15.42
N GLU A 3 10.58 0.85 14.38
CA GLU A 3 9.29 1.51 14.44
C GLU A 3 8.24 0.48 14.87
N GLN A 4 7.71 0.62 16.08
CA GLN A 4 6.64 -0.24 16.56
C GLN A 4 5.37 0.09 15.79
N VAL A 5 4.76 -0.91 15.14
CA VAL A 5 3.47 -0.74 14.45
C VAL A 5 2.44 -0.24 15.46
N GLY A 6 1.90 0.94 15.21
CA GLY A 6 0.92 1.57 16.09
C GLY A 6 -0.39 0.78 16.13
N VAL A 7 -1.04 0.75 17.30
CA VAL A 7 -2.33 0.06 17.49
C VAL A 7 -3.40 0.60 16.53
N ASP A 8 -3.37 1.90 16.24
CA ASP A 8 -4.27 2.55 15.28
C ASP A 8 -4.12 2.00 13.85
N GLU A 9 -2.91 1.60 13.48
CA GLU A 9 -2.66 1.03 12.16
C GLU A 9 -3.21 -0.39 12.04
N LEU A 10 -3.02 -1.20 13.08
CA LEU A 10 -3.62 -2.54 13.17
C LEU A 10 -5.15 -2.44 13.14
N TYR A 11 -5.71 -1.47 13.88
CA TYR A 11 -7.14 -1.20 13.87
C TYR A 11 -7.65 -0.80 12.47
N ASN A 12 -6.95 0.11 11.78
CA ASN A 12 -7.33 0.54 10.43
C ASN A 12 -7.23 -0.59 9.40
N ALA A 13 -6.22 -1.45 9.52
CA ALA A 13 -6.08 -2.63 8.69
C ALA A 13 -7.19 -3.67 8.94
N LEU A 14 -7.55 -3.93 10.19
CA LEU A 14 -8.72 -4.72 10.56
C LEU A 14 -10.01 -4.12 9.98
N LEU A 15 -10.19 -2.80 10.06
CA LEU A 15 -11.36 -2.15 9.50
C LEU A 15 -11.45 -2.34 7.97
N ARG A 16 -10.31 -2.31 7.26
CA ARG A 16 -10.26 -2.63 5.83
C ARG A 16 -10.62 -4.10 5.55
N TYR A 17 -10.11 -5.02 6.35
CA TYR A 17 -10.47 -6.44 6.24
C TYR A 17 -11.99 -6.65 6.42
N TYR A 18 -12.57 -6.09 7.48
CA TYR A 18 -14.00 -6.21 7.76
C TYR A 18 -14.88 -5.56 6.70
N ARG A 19 -14.41 -4.47 6.05
CA ARG A 19 -15.10 -3.87 4.90
C ARG A 19 -15.13 -4.78 3.68
N GLY A 20 -14.07 -5.55 3.45
CA GLY A 20 -14.00 -6.52 2.34
C GLY A 20 -14.72 -7.83 2.61
N SER A 21 -14.83 -8.24 3.87
CA SER A 21 -15.41 -9.53 4.28
C SER A 21 -16.89 -9.46 4.68
N THR A 22 -17.46 -8.26 4.86
CA THR A 22 -18.84 -8.09 5.33
C THR A 22 -19.75 -7.66 4.18
N ILE A 23 -20.66 -8.54 3.76
CA ILE A 23 -21.62 -8.28 2.66
C ILE A 23 -22.84 -7.46 3.17
N TRP A 24 -23.19 -7.57 4.46
CA TRP A 24 -24.31 -6.88 5.09
C TRP A 24 -23.97 -6.41 6.52
N GLY A 25 -24.29 -5.16 6.86
CA GLY A 25 -24.06 -4.55 8.19
C GLY A 25 -22.91 -3.54 8.21
N ASP A 26 -22.74 -2.82 9.34
CA ASP A 26 -21.65 -1.85 9.53
C ASP A 26 -20.34 -2.58 9.90
N PRO A 27 -19.31 -2.55 9.05
CA PRO A 27 -18.02 -3.19 9.31
C PRO A 27 -17.33 -2.68 10.59
N ARG A 28 -17.54 -1.41 10.93
CA ARG A 28 -16.98 -0.81 12.15
C ARG A 28 -17.66 -1.38 13.39
N ALA A 29 -18.99 -1.43 13.39
CA ALA A 29 -19.74 -2.04 14.49
C ALA A 29 -19.37 -3.51 14.70
N LYS A 30 -19.15 -4.25 13.60
CA LYS A 30 -18.70 -5.65 13.68
C LYS A 30 -17.29 -5.78 14.25
N LEU A 31 -16.35 -4.94 13.82
CA LEU A 31 -14.99 -4.89 14.38
C LEU A 31 -15.01 -4.57 15.88
N GLU A 32 -15.74 -3.53 16.28
CA GLU A 32 -15.86 -3.14 17.68
C GLU A 32 -16.52 -4.24 18.54
N SER A 33 -17.51 -4.95 18.00
CA SER A 33 -18.12 -6.10 18.68
C SER A 33 -17.11 -7.24 18.91
N ASP A 34 -16.27 -7.55 17.93
CA ASP A 34 -15.27 -8.61 18.08
C ASP A 34 -14.12 -8.19 19.01
N ILE A 35 -13.73 -6.91 19.02
CA ILE A 35 -12.81 -6.35 20.03
C ILE A 35 -13.43 -6.47 21.42
N ALA A 36 -14.70 -6.08 21.59
CA ALA A 36 -15.40 -6.13 22.87
C ALA A 36 -15.45 -7.56 23.44
N LYS A 37 -15.71 -8.58 22.61
CA LYS A 37 -15.67 -9.99 23.04
C LYS A 37 -14.30 -10.44 23.56
N LEU A 38 -13.22 -9.90 23.01
CA LEU A 38 -11.87 -10.18 23.50
C LEU A 38 -11.60 -9.43 24.81
N VAL A 39 -12.10 -8.19 24.93
CA VAL A 39 -12.00 -7.43 26.18
C VAL A 39 -12.78 -8.11 27.32
N GLU A 40 -13.97 -8.64 27.04
CA GLU A 40 -14.76 -9.45 28.00
C GLU A 40 -14.02 -10.71 28.46
N LYS A 41 -13.11 -11.25 27.64
CA LYS A 41 -12.24 -12.38 27.99
C LYS A 41 -11.00 -11.98 28.77
N GLY A 42 -10.88 -10.71 29.17
CA GLY A 42 -9.80 -10.21 30.02
C GLY A 42 -8.61 -9.60 29.28
N PHE A 43 -8.68 -9.42 27.96
CA PHE A 43 -7.64 -8.71 27.20
C PHE A 43 -7.82 -7.20 27.32
N THR A 44 -6.73 -6.43 27.35
CA THR A 44 -6.80 -4.98 27.13
C THR A 44 -7.24 -4.70 25.69
N ARG A 45 -7.74 -3.48 25.43
CA ARG A 45 -8.16 -3.09 24.07
C ARG A 45 -7.02 -3.25 23.05
N GLU A 46 -5.80 -2.90 23.42
CA GLU A 46 -4.63 -3.04 22.55
C GLU A 46 -4.29 -4.51 22.27
N GLU A 47 -4.32 -5.37 23.29
CA GLU A 47 -4.09 -6.80 23.13
C GLU A 47 -5.19 -7.46 22.30
N ALA A 48 -6.45 -7.04 22.49
CA ALA A 48 -7.58 -7.49 21.69
C ALA A 48 -7.38 -7.14 20.22
N ILE A 49 -6.94 -5.91 19.91
CA ILE A 49 -6.65 -5.48 18.53
C ILE A 49 -5.50 -6.29 17.92
N LYS A 50 -4.39 -6.47 18.65
CA LYS A 50 -3.23 -7.26 18.17
C LYS A 50 -3.63 -8.72 17.91
N LYS A 51 -4.35 -9.33 18.85
CA LYS A 51 -4.81 -10.72 18.75
C LYS A 51 -5.81 -10.92 17.61
N LEU A 52 -6.76 -10.00 17.46
CA LEU A 52 -7.73 -10.05 16.37
C LEU A 52 -7.04 -9.87 15.01
N PHE A 53 -6.02 -9.02 14.95
CA PHE A 53 -5.20 -8.84 13.75
C PHE A 53 -4.49 -10.14 13.37
N GLU A 54 -3.80 -10.78 14.33
CA GLU A 54 -3.13 -12.06 14.12
C GLU A 54 -4.10 -13.15 13.63
N GLU A 55 -5.31 -13.20 14.17
CA GLU A 55 -6.32 -14.19 13.83
C GLU A 55 -6.94 -13.98 12.44
N LYS A 56 -7.17 -12.73 12.04
CA LYS A 56 -7.94 -12.41 10.81
C LYS A 56 -7.07 -12.08 9.60
N ILE A 57 -5.92 -11.46 9.82
CA ILE A 57 -5.06 -10.94 8.75
C ILE A 57 -3.74 -11.72 8.70
N GLY A 58 -3.16 -12.05 9.85
CA GLY A 58 -1.91 -12.78 9.98
C GLY A 58 -0.88 -12.04 10.82
N ASP A 59 0.38 -12.50 10.79
CA ASP A 59 1.43 -11.99 11.68
C ASP A 59 1.83 -10.53 11.36
N TYR A 60 1.48 -9.61 12.25
CA TYR A 60 1.80 -8.19 12.11
C TYR A 60 3.31 -7.91 12.20
N ARG A 61 4.11 -8.81 12.78
CA ARG A 61 5.56 -8.66 12.88
C ARG A 61 6.23 -8.80 11.52
N VAL A 62 5.69 -9.66 10.66
CA VAL A 62 6.14 -9.80 9.26
C VAL A 62 5.89 -8.51 8.46
N ILE A 63 4.82 -7.79 8.79
CA ILE A 63 4.51 -6.49 8.16
C ILE A 63 5.48 -5.41 8.65
N ALA A 64 5.78 -5.39 9.95
CA ALA A 64 6.76 -4.49 10.55
C ALA A 64 8.17 -4.70 9.96
N GLU A 65 8.61 -5.95 9.81
CA GLU A 65 9.90 -6.31 9.22
C GLU A 65 9.99 -5.94 7.74
N ARG A 66 8.94 -6.19 6.95
CA ARG A 66 8.88 -5.76 5.54
C ARG A 66 8.96 -4.24 5.40
N ARG A 67 8.39 -3.49 6.35
CA ARG A 67 8.45 -2.03 6.38
C ARG A 67 9.83 -1.51 6.74
N ALA A 68 10.48 -2.13 7.72
CA ALA A 68 11.86 -1.79 8.09
C ALA A 68 12.86 -2.02 6.94
N ALA A 69 12.53 -2.93 6.00
CA ALA A 69 13.31 -3.17 4.79
C ALA A 69 12.94 -2.27 3.60
N ALA A 70 11.78 -1.61 3.62
CA ALA A 70 11.34 -0.73 2.55
C ALA A 70 11.97 0.66 2.70
N PRO A 71 12.53 1.25 1.63
CA PRO A 71 13.00 2.63 1.66
C PRO A 71 11.87 3.56 2.11
N PRO A 72 12.14 4.58 2.95
CA PRO A 72 11.13 5.56 3.37
C PRO A 72 10.40 6.21 2.19
N ALA A 73 11.09 6.37 1.05
CA ALA A 73 10.52 6.89 -0.19
C ALA A 73 9.37 6.03 -0.72
N LEU A 74 9.40 4.71 -0.53
CA LEU A 74 8.38 3.76 -1.00
C LEU A 74 7.34 3.40 0.06
N GLU A 75 7.36 4.08 1.22
CA GLU A 75 6.31 3.85 2.20
C GLU A 75 4.94 4.13 1.55
N GLY A 76 3.95 3.27 1.77
CA GLY A 76 2.61 3.37 1.16
C GLY A 76 2.53 3.02 -0.33
N ALA A 77 3.67 2.77 -0.99
CA ALA A 77 3.72 2.25 -2.35
C ALA A 77 3.62 0.72 -2.35
N LYS A 78 2.81 0.15 -3.24
CA LYS A 78 2.58 -1.29 -3.37
C LYS A 78 3.00 -1.75 -4.77
N LEU A 79 3.96 -2.67 -4.87
CA LEU A 79 4.23 -3.36 -6.13
C LEU A 79 3.04 -4.28 -6.45
N VAL A 80 2.24 -3.91 -7.44
CA VAL A 80 1.01 -4.64 -7.81
C VAL A 80 1.23 -5.58 -8.98
N TYR A 81 2.27 -5.34 -9.79
CA TYR A 81 2.63 -6.21 -10.92
C TYR A 81 4.13 -6.16 -11.22
N LYS A 82 4.73 -7.31 -11.56
CA LYS A 82 6.09 -7.43 -12.07
C LYS A 82 6.15 -8.51 -13.15
N GLY A 83 6.21 -8.10 -14.41
CA GLY A 83 6.44 -8.98 -15.55
C GLY A 83 7.91 -9.01 -15.97
N GLU A 84 8.19 -9.54 -17.16
CA GLU A 84 9.56 -9.65 -17.70
C GLU A 84 10.14 -8.30 -18.13
N ARG A 85 9.29 -7.38 -18.61
CA ARG A 85 9.72 -6.08 -19.17
C ARG A 85 9.14 -4.87 -18.46
N VAL A 86 8.05 -5.07 -17.72
CA VAL A 86 7.24 -3.98 -17.15
C VAL A 86 6.85 -4.34 -15.71
N GLY A 87 6.88 -3.36 -14.82
CA GLY A 87 6.26 -3.46 -13.50
C GLY A 87 5.34 -2.29 -13.22
N ILE A 88 4.48 -2.45 -12.21
CA ILE A 88 3.52 -1.44 -11.78
C ILE A 88 3.57 -1.30 -10.27
N VAL A 89 3.79 -0.07 -9.81
CA VAL A 89 3.67 0.34 -8.40
C VAL A 89 2.43 1.20 -8.24
N TYR A 90 1.59 0.89 -7.25
CA TYR A 90 0.45 1.72 -6.88
C TYR A 90 0.78 2.57 -5.66
N VAL A 91 0.50 3.86 -5.73
CA VAL A 91 0.70 4.83 -4.64
C VAL A 91 -0.65 5.44 -4.29
N GLU A 92 -1.10 5.27 -3.05
CA GLU A 92 -2.27 5.97 -2.52
C GLU A 92 -1.92 7.45 -2.29
N THR A 93 -2.76 8.38 -2.75
CA THR A 93 -2.51 9.82 -2.66
C THR A 93 -3.72 10.52 -2.05
N ASP A 94 -3.58 11.07 -0.85
CA ASP A 94 -4.61 11.88 -0.18
C ASP A 94 -3.92 12.91 0.74
N PRO A 95 -4.27 14.21 0.73
CA PRO A 95 -4.70 15.03 -0.42
C PRO A 95 -3.54 15.30 -1.42
N PHE A 96 -3.90 15.50 -2.69
CA PHE A 96 -2.98 15.43 -3.84
C PHE A 96 -1.78 16.40 -3.78
N TYR A 97 -1.98 17.66 -3.38
CA TYR A 97 -0.90 18.67 -3.41
C TYR A 97 0.21 18.39 -2.41
N ASP A 98 -0.14 18.04 -1.17
CA ASP A 98 0.84 17.73 -0.11
C ASP A 98 1.58 16.42 -0.40
N SER A 99 1.01 15.58 -1.27
CA SER A 99 1.55 14.27 -1.66
C SER A 99 2.50 14.31 -2.86
N LEU A 100 2.56 15.41 -3.63
CA LEU A 100 3.42 15.51 -4.81
C LEU A 100 4.92 15.33 -4.51
N PRO A 101 5.50 15.92 -3.45
CA PRO A 101 6.90 15.70 -3.11
C PRO A 101 7.21 14.24 -2.77
N ARG A 102 6.25 13.54 -2.15
CA ARG A 102 6.38 12.11 -1.86
C ARG A 102 6.32 11.29 -3.15
N LEU A 103 5.38 11.59 -4.04
CA LEU A 103 5.29 10.93 -5.34
C LEU A 103 6.60 11.10 -6.12
N GLY A 104 7.18 12.30 -6.17
CA GLY A 104 8.49 12.54 -6.79
C GLY A 104 9.57 11.59 -6.27
N ARG A 105 9.72 11.47 -4.95
CA ARG A 105 10.68 10.54 -4.32
C ARG A 105 10.41 9.07 -4.66
N VAL A 106 9.15 8.68 -4.80
CA VAL A 106 8.80 7.32 -5.26
C VAL A 106 9.28 7.11 -6.69
N LEU A 107 9.08 8.08 -7.57
CA LEU A 107 9.53 7.98 -8.96
C LEU A 107 11.05 7.84 -9.04
N ASP A 108 11.80 8.67 -8.29
CA ASP A 108 13.27 8.59 -8.23
C ASP A 108 13.74 7.20 -7.79
N GLU A 109 13.17 6.67 -6.70
CA GLU A 109 13.54 5.35 -6.19
C GLU A 109 13.17 4.23 -7.18
N VAL A 110 12.05 4.38 -7.90
CA VAL A 110 11.64 3.41 -8.92
C VAL A 110 12.63 3.41 -10.08
N GLU A 111 13.03 4.59 -10.55
CA GLU A 111 14.02 4.71 -11.61
C GLU A 111 15.38 4.16 -11.19
N GLU A 112 15.84 4.48 -9.97
CA GLU A 112 17.13 4.03 -9.44
C GLU A 112 17.19 2.51 -9.30
N ARG A 113 16.15 1.90 -8.73
CA ARG A 113 16.16 0.47 -8.36
C ARG A 113 15.60 -0.48 -9.39
N PHE A 114 14.57 -0.08 -10.12
CA PHE A 114 13.82 -0.99 -10.99
C PHE A 114 14.00 -0.64 -12.46
N GLY A 115 13.95 0.65 -12.79
CA GLY A 115 14.18 1.16 -14.13
C GLY A 115 13.22 2.27 -14.53
N GLU A 116 13.35 2.71 -15.79
CA GLU A 116 12.73 3.92 -16.34
C GLU A 116 11.21 3.98 -16.09
N VAL A 117 10.74 5.07 -15.48
CA VAL A 117 9.31 5.32 -15.33
C VAL A 117 8.76 5.73 -16.70
N ILE A 118 7.80 4.97 -17.21
CA ILE A 118 7.22 5.19 -18.54
C ILE A 118 5.85 5.86 -18.50
N ALA A 119 5.11 5.72 -17.39
CA ALA A 119 3.81 6.37 -17.23
C ALA A 119 3.42 6.53 -15.76
N VAL A 120 2.67 7.61 -15.47
CA VAL A 120 1.94 7.79 -14.21
C VAL A 120 0.46 7.92 -14.55
N VAL A 121 -0.33 6.92 -14.16
CA VAL A 121 -1.76 6.84 -14.47
C VAL A 121 -2.58 7.20 -13.24
N PRO A 122 -3.33 8.32 -13.24
CA PRO A 122 -4.16 8.67 -12.09
C PRO A 122 -5.33 7.71 -11.97
N ASN A 123 -5.53 7.17 -10.76
CA ASN A 123 -6.74 6.45 -10.39
C ASN A 123 -7.77 7.47 -9.89
N VAL A 124 -8.66 7.90 -10.79
CA VAL A 124 -9.71 8.86 -10.49
C VAL A 124 -10.95 8.11 -9.97
N GLY A 125 -11.46 8.50 -8.81
CA GLY A 125 -12.70 7.93 -8.28
C GLY A 125 -13.44 8.88 -7.34
N PHE A 126 -14.66 8.51 -6.93
CA PHE A 126 -15.42 9.27 -5.94
C PHE A 126 -14.74 9.21 -4.57
N VAL A 127 -14.18 10.32 -4.11
CA VAL A 127 -13.67 10.48 -2.75
C VAL A 127 -14.75 11.15 -1.92
N THR A 128 -15.14 10.50 -0.82
CA THR A 128 -16.10 11.06 0.13
C THR A 128 -15.39 12.09 0.98
N ALA A 129 -15.36 13.35 0.51
CA ALA A 129 -14.92 14.45 1.33
C ALA A 129 -15.97 14.71 2.41
N SER A 130 -15.64 14.35 3.64
CA SER A 130 -16.24 14.84 4.88
C SER A 130 -17.72 14.50 5.11
N VAL A 131 -17.97 13.77 6.20
CA VAL A 131 -19.29 13.49 6.82
C VAL A 131 -20.10 14.78 7.13
N PHE A 132 -19.55 15.97 6.90
CA PHE A 132 -20.12 17.26 7.30
C PHE A 132 -20.92 17.99 6.20
N LEU A 133 -20.74 17.69 4.90
CA LEU A 133 -21.33 18.51 3.81
C LEU A 133 -22.01 17.75 2.66
N GLY A 134 -22.02 16.41 2.68
CA GLY A 134 -22.90 15.61 1.80
C GLY A 134 -22.64 15.71 0.29
N THR A 135 -21.56 16.35 -0.16
CA THR A 135 -21.21 16.49 -1.57
C THR A 135 -20.06 15.54 -1.94
N SER A 136 -20.30 14.66 -2.91
CA SER A 136 -19.24 13.83 -3.50
C SER A 136 -18.50 14.63 -4.57
N PHE A 137 -17.18 14.76 -4.42
CA PHE A 137 -16.31 15.26 -5.48
C PHE A 137 -15.62 14.08 -6.17
N GLN A 138 -15.40 14.21 -7.48
CA GLN A 138 -14.54 13.30 -8.24
C GLN A 138 -13.09 13.76 -8.02
N GLY A 139 -12.25 12.91 -7.42
CA GLY A 139 -10.87 13.24 -7.06
C GLY A 139 -9.92 12.08 -7.33
N VAL A 140 -8.61 12.35 -7.32
CA VAL A 140 -7.58 11.31 -7.50
C VAL A 140 -7.42 10.55 -6.19
N LYS A 141 -7.65 9.24 -6.20
CA LYS A 141 -7.50 8.34 -5.03
C LYS A 141 -6.08 7.82 -4.86
N GLY A 142 -5.31 7.85 -5.94
CA GLY A 142 -3.96 7.32 -6.02
C GLY A 142 -3.47 7.34 -7.46
N VAL A 143 -2.25 6.87 -7.67
CA VAL A 143 -1.64 6.77 -9.00
C VAL A 143 -1.00 5.39 -9.19
N ALA A 144 -1.08 4.86 -10.40
CA ALA A 144 -0.27 3.73 -10.83
C ALA A 144 0.96 4.24 -11.58
N VAL A 145 2.14 3.93 -11.07
CA VAL A 145 3.43 4.18 -11.70
C VAL A 145 3.83 2.94 -12.47
N VAL A 146 3.93 3.07 -13.78
CA VAL A 146 4.36 2.00 -14.70
C VAL A 146 5.82 2.25 -15.05
N PHE A 147 6.66 1.22 -14.90
CA PHE A 147 8.09 1.31 -15.19
C PHE A 147 8.56 0.17 -16.07
N ARG A 148 9.62 0.42 -16.84
CA ARG A 148 10.34 -0.57 -17.64
C ARG A 148 11.49 -1.13 -16.80
N LEU A 149 11.59 -2.45 -16.72
CA LEU A 149 12.70 -3.10 -16.00
C LEU A 149 14.03 -2.84 -16.72
N ARG A 150 15.08 -2.48 -15.97
CA ARG A 150 16.44 -2.49 -16.51
C ARG A 150 16.83 -3.91 -16.89
N ARG A 151 17.16 -4.14 -18.17
CA ARG A 151 17.81 -5.39 -18.60
C ARG A 151 19.11 -5.53 -17.82
N SER A 152 19.37 -6.73 -17.32
CA SER A 152 20.66 -7.06 -16.70
C SER A 152 21.77 -7.00 -17.76
N GLU A 153 22.97 -6.54 -17.39
CA GLU A 153 24.13 -6.39 -18.29
C GLU A 153 24.47 -7.59 -19.20
N PRO A 154 24.18 -8.88 -18.89
CA PRO A 154 24.47 -9.98 -19.80
C PRO A 154 23.67 -9.94 -21.12
N GLU A 155 22.51 -9.30 -21.16
CA GLU A 155 21.67 -9.25 -22.37
C GLU A 155 22.13 -8.18 -23.38
N GLN A 156 22.88 -7.16 -22.94
CA GLN A 156 23.35 -6.09 -23.83
C GLN A 156 24.57 -6.52 -24.67
N GLN A 157 25.34 -7.51 -24.23
CA GLN A 157 26.51 -8.01 -24.96
C GLN A 157 26.17 -9.02 -26.06
N GLY A 158 24.96 -9.60 -26.05
CA GLY A 158 24.51 -10.55 -27.07
C GLY A 158 24.04 -9.92 -28.39
N GLU A 159 23.55 -8.68 -28.36
CA GLU A 159 23.01 -8.00 -29.57
C GLU A 159 24.11 -7.35 -30.43
N HIS A 160 25.30 -7.05 -29.86
CA HIS A 160 26.40 -6.46 -30.63
C HIS A 160 27.27 -7.48 -31.39
N ALA A 161 27.12 -8.78 -31.15
CA ALA A 161 27.92 -9.82 -31.81
C ALA A 161 27.30 -10.38 -33.11
N GLY A 162 26.05 -10.03 -33.44
CA GLY A 162 25.32 -10.62 -34.58
C GLY A 162 25.35 -9.82 -35.88
N GLY A 163 26.13 -8.74 -35.97
CA GLY A 163 26.02 -7.75 -37.03
C GLY A 163 27.23 -7.61 -37.95
N GLN A 164 27.88 -8.70 -38.37
CA GLN A 164 28.77 -8.69 -39.55
C GLN A 164 28.75 -10.06 -40.25
N HIS A 165 27.99 -10.16 -41.33
CA HIS A 165 28.22 -11.08 -42.43
C HIS A 165 28.05 -10.32 -43.75
#